data_AF-A0A9X3XYN3-F1
#
_entry.id   AF-A0A9X3XYN3-F1
#
_cell.length_a   1.000
_cell.length_b   1.000
_cell.length_c   1.000
_cell.angle_alpha   90.00
_cell.angle_beta   90.00
_cell.angle_gamma   90.00
#
_symmetry.space_group_name_H-M   'P 1'
#
loop_
_entity.id
_entity.type
_entity.pdbx_description
1 polymer ?
#
loop_
_entity_poly.entity_id
_entity_poly.type
_entity_poly.pdbx_seq_one_letter_code
_entity_poly.pdbx_strand_id
1 'polypeptide(L)'
;ELKNISLKQIKNIVNKLKDLGLLIIENVKKRNCYFLPLPNKLPNNENITIPDTTSIEGNQATPRYIRNNNIDIDSNSNSKEFNADMYEKCTSLVYVRNKVKELLKAARVKSSWIKNKVLTKLSENYRNITVKFLESYINTVIENTRNTY
;
A
#
# COMPACT_ATOMS: atom_id res chain seq x y z
N GLU A 1 9.96 -23.25 -16.47
CA GLU A 1 10.54 -24.40 -15.74
C GLU A 1 9.82 -24.56 -14.39
N LEU A 2 9.31 -25.75 -14.08
CA LEU A 2 8.78 -26.03 -12.74
C LEU A 2 9.95 -26.12 -11.76
N LYS A 3 9.95 -25.27 -10.73
CA LYS A 3 10.93 -25.36 -9.64
C LYS A 3 10.69 -26.64 -8.85
N ASN A 4 11.68 -27.53 -8.82
CA ASN A 4 11.67 -28.70 -7.95
C ASN A 4 11.74 -28.23 -6.49
N ILE A 5 10.62 -28.32 -5.78
CA ILE A 5 10.55 -28.08 -4.34
C ILE A 5 10.80 -29.39 -3.61
N SER A 6 11.73 -29.37 -2.67
CA SER A 6 12.01 -30.53 -1.80
C SER A 6 10.90 -30.74 -0.76
N LEU A 7 10.70 -32.00 -0.34
CA LEU A 7 9.72 -32.34 0.70
C LEU A 7 10.00 -31.61 2.04
N LYS A 8 11.28 -31.38 2.35
CA LYS A 8 11.72 -30.62 3.54
C LYS A 8 11.23 -29.16 3.48
N GLN A 9 11.28 -28.55 2.29
CA GLN A 9 10.76 -27.18 2.10
C GLN A 9 9.25 -27.13 2.26
N ILE A 10 8.52 -28.12 1.75
CA ILE A 10 7.06 -28.21 1.92
C ILE A 10 6.72 -28.33 3.41
N LYS A 11 7.40 -29.22 4.16
CA LYS A 11 7.18 -29.38 5.60
C LYS A 11 7.44 -28.08 6.38
N ASN A 12 8.50 -27.35 6.02
CA ASN A 12 8.79 -26.05 6.64
C ASN A 12 7.72 -24.99 6.34
N ILE A 13 7.17 -24.97 5.13
CA ILE A 13 6.09 -24.04 4.76
C ILE A 13 4.82 -24.38 5.55
N VAL A 14 4.43 -25.65 5.58
CA VAL A 14 3.24 -26.12 6.31
C VAL A 14 3.34 -25.78 7.81
N ASN A 15 4.51 -25.99 8.43
CA ASN A 15 4.71 -25.63 9.84
C ASN A 15 4.61 -24.11 10.06
N LYS A 16 5.22 -23.29 9.19
CA LYS A 16 5.09 -21.82 9.29
C LYS A 16 3.65 -21.35 9.16
N LEU A 17 2.87 -21.95 8.26
CA LEU A 17 1.46 -21.61 8.09
C LEU A 17 0.64 -21.96 9.34
N LYS A 18 0.98 -23.07 10.01
CA LYS A 18 0.40 -23.42 11.31
C LYS A 18 0.76 -22.41 12.39
N ASP A 19 2.04 -22.03 12.49
CA ASP A 19 2.52 -21.09 13.52
C ASP A 19 1.89 -19.70 13.36
N LEU A 20 1.63 -19.28 12.13
CA LEU A 20 0.93 -18.03 11.82
C LEU A 20 -0.59 -18.10 12.02
N GLY A 21 -1.13 -19.25 12.41
CA GLY A 21 -2.57 -19.46 12.54
C GLY A 21 -3.33 -19.40 11.21
N LEU A 22 -2.64 -19.58 10.08
CA LEU A 22 -3.21 -19.56 8.72
C LEU A 22 -3.63 -20.95 8.23
N LEU A 23 -3.20 -22.00 8.94
CA LEU A 23 -3.50 -23.38 8.62
C LEU A 23 -3.70 -24.16 9.92
N ILE A 24 -4.85 -24.79 10.06
CA ILE A 24 -5.15 -25.68 11.17
C ILE A 24 -4.80 -27.11 10.73
N ILE A 25 -4.04 -27.83 11.55
CA ILE A 25 -3.64 -29.21 11.30
C ILE A 25 -4.20 -30.08 12.41
N GLU A 26 -5.12 -30.97 12.05
CA GLU A 26 -5.74 -31.92 12.97
C GLU A 26 -5.46 -33.36 12.54
N ASN A 27 -5.37 -34.27 13.51
CA ASN A 27 -5.27 -35.70 13.22
C ASN A 27 -6.65 -36.33 13.35
N VAL A 28 -7.24 -36.71 12.21
CA VAL A 28 -8.56 -37.36 12.17
C VAL A 28 -8.38 -38.76 11.58
N LYS A 29 -8.77 -39.79 12.34
CA LYS A 29 -8.74 -41.21 11.90
C LYS A 29 -7.40 -41.64 11.28
N LYS A 30 -6.28 -41.31 11.94
CA LYS A 30 -4.90 -41.62 11.50
C LYS A 30 -4.44 -40.89 10.22
N ARG A 31 -5.10 -39.81 9.82
CA ARG A 31 -4.70 -38.93 8.71
C ARG A 31 -4.54 -37.50 9.21
N ASN A 32 -3.53 -36.79 8.69
CA ASN A 32 -3.39 -35.37 8.93
C ASN A 32 -4.33 -34.62 7.98
N CYS A 33 -5.30 -33.90 8.55
CA CYS A 33 -6.22 -33.03 7.83
C CYS A 33 -5.75 -31.59 7.97
N TYR A 34 -5.85 -30.84 6.87
CA TYR A 34 -5.37 -29.47 6.76
C TYR A 34 -6.57 -28.58 6.44
N PHE A 35 -6.87 -27.65 7.34
CA PHE A 35 -8.02 -26.75 7.22
C PHE A 35 -7.54 -25.31 7.14
N LEU A 36 -8.16 -24.53 6.27
CA LEU A 36 -8.03 -23.08 6.33
C LEU A 36 -8.94 -22.59 7.46
N PRO A 37 -8.42 -21.76 8.38
CA PRO A 37 -9.24 -21.20 9.45
C PRO A 37 -10.37 -20.39 8.82
N LEU A 38 -11.62 -20.69 9.20
CA LEU A 38 -12.73 -19.85 8.80
C LEU A 38 -12.58 -18.47 9.46
N PRO A 39 -12.84 -17.37 8.74
CA PRO A 39 -12.90 -16.07 9.37
C PRO A 39 -14.00 -16.09 10.44
N ASN A 40 -13.69 -15.66 11.66
CA ASN A 40 -14.64 -15.60 12.79
C ASN A 40 -15.83 -14.65 12.54
N LYS A 41 -15.89 -14.00 11.38
CA LYS A 41 -17.03 -13.22 10.89
C LYS A 41 -17.16 -13.45 9.39
N LEU A 42 -18.31 -13.92 8.93
CA LEU A 42 -18.74 -13.59 7.57
C LEU A 42 -18.72 -12.05 7.46
N PRO A 43 -18.27 -11.47 6.34
CA PRO A 43 -18.54 -10.06 6.11
C PRO A 43 -20.06 -9.90 6.11
N ASN A 44 -20.61 -9.19 7.11
CA ASN A 44 -21.99 -8.75 7.04
C ASN A 44 -22.12 -7.92 5.77
N ASN A 45 -23.02 -8.32 4.87
CA ASN A 45 -23.38 -7.59 3.65
C ASN A 45 -24.07 -6.23 3.94
N GLU A 46 -24.02 -5.74 5.18
CA GLU A 46 -24.73 -4.53 5.62
C GLU A 46 -23.87 -3.26 5.58
N ASN A 47 -22.58 -3.34 5.21
CA ASN A 47 -21.73 -2.16 5.01
C ASN A 47 -21.05 -2.18 3.64
N ILE A 48 -21.83 -2.35 2.57
CA ILE A 48 -21.44 -1.80 1.27
C ILE A 48 -21.81 -0.31 1.31
N THR A 49 -21.02 0.49 2.01
CA THR A 49 -20.98 1.92 1.70
C THR A 49 -20.29 2.00 0.35
N ILE A 50 -21.09 2.24 -0.68
CA ILE A 50 -20.63 2.71 -1.99
C ILE A 50 -19.60 3.81 -1.69
N PRO A 51 -18.36 3.74 -2.20
CA PRO A 51 -17.41 4.82 -1.97
C PRO A 51 -18.04 6.07 -2.56
N ASP A 52 -18.28 7.07 -1.71
CA ASP A 52 -18.83 8.36 -2.11
C ASP A 52 -18.06 8.86 -3.32
N THR A 53 -18.69 8.78 -4.50
CA THR A 53 -18.36 9.65 -5.61
C THR A 53 -18.45 11.05 -5.05
N THR A 54 -17.33 11.76 -5.04
CA THR A 54 -17.23 13.16 -4.63
C THR A 54 -18.18 14.01 -5.49
N SER A 55 -19.44 14.12 -5.07
CA SER A 55 -20.35 15.18 -5.48
C SER A 55 -20.13 16.33 -4.52
N ILE A 56 -19.56 17.42 -5.03
CA ILE A 56 -19.46 18.68 -4.30
C ILE A 56 -20.86 19.31 -4.34
N GLU A 57 -21.69 18.99 -3.37
CA GLU A 57 -22.84 19.83 -3.03
C GLU A 57 -22.37 20.82 -1.96
N GLY A 58 -22.21 22.07 -2.39
CA GLY A 58 -21.89 23.17 -1.51
C GLY A 58 -23.02 23.38 -0.51
N ASN A 59 -22.67 23.50 0.77
CA ASN A 59 -23.25 24.46 1.69
C ASN A 59 -22.31 24.63 2.89
N GLN A 60 -22.02 25.89 3.19
CA GLN A 60 -21.03 26.36 4.15
C GLN A 60 -21.40 26.02 5.60
N ALA A 61 -20.41 25.66 6.42
CA ALA A 61 -19.95 26.48 7.58
C ALA A 61 -19.14 25.64 8.59
N THR A 62 -17.95 26.16 8.92
CA THR A 62 -17.02 25.85 10.02
C THR A 62 -16.03 24.67 9.88
N PRO A 63 -14.72 24.96 9.80
CA PRO A 63 -13.67 23.99 10.04
C PRO A 63 -13.43 23.79 11.55
N ARG A 64 -13.50 22.55 12.01
CA ARG A 64 -13.16 22.14 13.38
C ARG A 64 -11.63 22.06 13.52
N TYR A 65 -10.98 23.20 13.74
CA TYR A 65 -9.55 23.26 14.08
C TYR A 65 -9.33 22.73 15.50
N ILE A 66 -8.49 21.70 15.65
CA ILE A 66 -7.94 21.29 16.95
C ILE A 66 -6.44 21.68 16.99
N ARG A 67 -6.19 22.69 17.83
CA ARG A 67 -4.99 22.97 18.66
C ARG A 67 -3.68 23.44 17.98
N ASN A 68 -3.59 24.77 17.88
CA ASN A 68 -2.45 25.67 18.14
C ASN A 68 -1.04 25.03 18.27
N ASN A 69 -0.26 25.15 17.20
CA ASN A 69 0.98 25.91 17.22
C ASN A 69 0.84 26.98 16.13
N ASN A 70 0.71 28.24 16.51
CA ASN A 70 0.50 29.35 15.58
C ASN A 70 1.76 29.51 14.72
N ILE A 71 1.72 29.01 13.48
CA ILE A 71 2.54 29.57 12.42
C ILE A 71 1.65 30.61 11.77
N ASP A 72 1.87 31.87 12.14
CA ASP A 72 1.42 32.99 11.34
C ASP A 72 2.23 32.96 10.03
N ILE A 73 1.57 32.62 8.93
CA ILE A 73 2.12 32.63 7.58
C ILE A 73 1.34 33.65 6.73
N ASP A 74 0.84 34.74 7.32
CA ASP A 74 0.42 35.90 6.54
C ASP A 74 1.65 36.52 5.87
N SER A 75 2.21 35.85 4.85
CA SER A 75 3.07 36.37 3.81
C SER A 75 3.48 35.29 2.81
N ASN A 76 2.50 34.72 2.10
CA ASN A 76 2.57 34.72 0.63
C ASN A 76 1.17 34.46 0.07
N SER A 77 0.52 35.53 -0.37
CA SER A 77 -0.74 35.52 -1.10
C SER A 77 -0.58 34.89 -2.48
N ASN A 78 -0.38 33.58 -2.52
CA ASN A 78 -0.52 32.77 -3.72
C ASN A 78 -1.19 31.46 -3.34
N SER A 79 -2.40 31.51 -2.80
CA SER A 79 -3.32 30.37 -2.91
C SER A 79 -3.79 30.27 -4.37
N LYS A 80 -2.84 30.04 -5.28
CA LYS A 80 -3.19 29.48 -6.58
C LYS A 80 -3.73 28.09 -6.23
N GLU A 81 -5.02 27.86 -6.47
CA GLU A 81 -5.60 26.52 -6.40
C GLU A 81 -4.65 25.54 -7.07
N PHE A 82 -4.44 24.39 -6.42
CA PHE A 82 -3.57 23.36 -6.97
C PHE A 82 -4.15 22.88 -8.30
N ASN A 83 -3.59 23.36 -9.40
CA ASN A 83 -3.96 22.93 -10.73
C ASN A 83 -3.05 21.77 -11.16
N ALA A 84 -3.57 20.54 -11.03
CA ALA A 84 -2.85 19.33 -11.41
C ALA A 84 -2.49 19.29 -12.90
N ASP A 85 -3.27 19.97 -13.75
CA ASP A 85 -3.08 19.98 -15.21
C ASP A 85 -1.91 20.87 -15.65
N MET A 86 -1.36 21.70 -14.74
CA MET A 86 -0.12 22.46 -15.00
C MET A 86 1.14 21.59 -14.95
N TYR A 87 1.04 20.34 -14.48
CA TYR A 87 2.18 19.47 -14.30
C TYR A 87 2.13 18.27 -15.25
N GLU A 88 3.28 17.97 -15.84
CA GLU A 88 3.42 16.79 -16.70
C GLU A 88 3.17 15.50 -15.89
N LYS A 89 2.27 14.66 -16.40
CA LYS A 89 1.99 13.33 -15.84
C LYS A 89 3.09 12.35 -16.23
N CYS A 90 3.39 11.38 -15.38
CA CYS A 90 4.34 10.33 -15.70
C CYS A 90 3.76 9.42 -16.80
N THR A 91 4.34 9.46 -17.99
CA THR A 91 3.94 8.63 -19.13
C THR A 91 4.81 7.38 -19.28
N SER A 92 6.08 7.45 -18.86
CA SER A 92 7.04 6.34 -18.98
C SER A 92 7.15 5.51 -17.71
N LEU A 93 6.70 4.27 -17.78
CA LEU A 93 6.88 3.28 -16.71
C LEU A 93 8.36 2.97 -16.46
N VAL A 94 9.19 3.01 -17.51
CA VAL A 94 10.64 2.75 -17.40
C VAL A 94 11.30 3.83 -16.57
N TYR A 95 10.98 5.10 -16.82
CA TYR A 95 11.48 6.24 -16.05
C TYR A 95 11.11 6.09 -14.56
N VAL A 96 9.83 5.83 -14.27
CA VAL A 96 9.33 5.66 -12.91
C VAL A 96 10.05 4.51 -12.19
N ARG A 97 10.24 3.35 -12.86
CA ARG A 97 10.96 2.21 -12.28
C ARG A 97 12.40 2.51 -11.95
N ASN A 98 13.10 3.26 -12.81
CA ASN A 98 14.47 3.68 -12.53
C ASN A 98 14.53 4.59 -11.31
N LYS A 99 13.62 5.57 -11.22
CA LYS A 99 13.52 6.47 -10.07
C LYS A 99 13.20 5.73 -8.76
N VAL A 100 12.31 4.74 -8.81
CA VAL A 100 12.01 3.88 -7.66
C VAL A 100 13.24 3.09 -7.21
N LYS A 101 14.03 2.53 -8.14
CA LYS A 101 15.27 1.81 -7.79
C LYS A 101 16.30 2.72 -7.12
N GLU A 102 16.46 3.94 -7.61
CA GLU A 102 17.34 4.94 -6.99
C GLU A 102 16.92 5.24 -5.56
N LEU A 103 15.63 5.54 -5.34
CA LEU A 103 15.10 5.89 -4.02
C LEU A 103 15.10 4.72 -3.04
N LEU A 104 14.83 3.49 -3.51
CA LEU A 104 14.97 2.28 -2.68
C LEU A 104 16.43 2.05 -2.24
N LYS A 105 17.40 2.37 -3.09
CA LYS A 105 18.83 2.30 -2.77
C LYS A 105 19.22 3.38 -1.78
N ALA A 106 18.77 4.63 -2.00
CA ALA A 106 18.99 5.75 -1.10
C ALA A 106 18.41 5.49 0.30
N ALA A 107 17.18 4.97 0.36
CA ALA A 107 16.52 4.60 1.60
C ALA A 107 17.13 3.36 2.28
N ARG A 108 18.12 2.68 1.66
CA ARG A 108 18.75 1.44 2.19
C ARG A 108 17.76 0.31 2.46
N VAL A 109 16.72 0.17 1.63
CA VAL A 109 15.74 -0.93 1.77
C VAL A 109 16.44 -2.26 1.44
N LYS A 110 16.56 -3.16 2.42
CA LYS A 110 17.14 -4.50 2.23
C LYS A 110 16.10 -5.52 1.77
N SER A 111 14.88 -5.45 2.31
CA SER A 111 13.82 -6.44 2.06
C SER A 111 13.40 -6.48 0.60
N SER A 112 13.61 -7.63 -0.07
CA SER A 112 13.12 -7.88 -1.43
C SER A 112 11.60 -7.80 -1.53
N TRP A 113 10.89 -8.16 -0.45
CA TRP A 113 9.44 -8.09 -0.40
C TRP A 113 8.94 -6.64 -0.45
N ILE A 114 9.54 -5.76 0.37
CA ILE A 114 9.22 -4.31 0.36
C ILE A 114 9.51 -3.71 -1.02
N LYS A 115 10.69 -4.03 -1.59
CA LYS A 115 11.05 -3.56 -2.94
C LYS A 115 10.01 -3.95 -3.98
N ASN A 116 9.55 -5.21 -3.97
CA ASN A 116 8.57 -5.68 -4.93
C ASN A 116 7.21 -5.00 -4.73
N LYS A 117 6.75 -4.88 -3.47
CA LYS A 117 5.46 -4.25 -3.16
C LYS A 117 5.40 -2.78 -3.59
N VAL A 118 6.48 -2.03 -3.33
CA VAL A 118 6.63 -0.63 -3.78
C VAL A 118 6.56 -0.57 -5.31
N LEU A 119 7.30 -1.44 -6.00
CA LEU A 119 7.34 -1.46 -7.47
C LEU A 119 5.96 -1.78 -8.09
N THR A 120 5.20 -2.71 -7.50
CA THR A 120 3.85 -3.08 -7.94
C THR A 120 2.88 -1.91 -7.78
N LYS A 121 2.79 -1.31 -6.58
CA LYS A 121 1.91 -0.16 -6.31
C LYS A 121 2.18 1.02 -7.25
N LEU A 122 3.44 1.30 -7.53
CA LEU A 122 3.81 2.37 -8.46
C LEU A 122 3.52 2.00 -9.91
N SER A 123 3.71 0.74 -10.32
CA SER A 123 3.41 0.31 -11.70
C SER A 123 1.92 0.40 -12.03
N GLU A 124 1.04 0.26 -11.03
CA GLU A 124 -0.41 0.37 -11.20
C GLU A 124 -0.88 1.83 -11.29
N ASN A 125 -0.25 2.73 -10.52
CA ASN A 125 -0.76 4.10 -10.33
C ASN A 125 0.06 5.20 -11.02
N TYR A 126 1.18 4.88 -11.67
CA TYR A 126 2.12 5.92 -12.15
C TYR A 126 1.50 6.95 -13.09
N ARG A 127 0.51 6.58 -13.91
CA ARG A 127 -0.14 7.49 -14.87
C ARG A 127 -0.89 8.65 -14.20
N ASN A 128 -1.28 8.47 -12.94
CA ASN A 128 -2.00 9.48 -12.17
C ASN A 128 -1.05 10.38 -11.37
N ILE A 129 0.26 10.12 -11.43
CA ILE A 129 1.28 10.86 -10.70
C ILE A 129 1.92 11.86 -11.66
N THR A 130 2.02 13.10 -11.21
CA THR A 130 2.77 14.16 -11.88
C THR A 130 4.27 14.05 -11.58
N VAL A 131 5.13 14.28 -12.57
CA VAL A 131 6.60 14.15 -12.47
C VAL A 131 7.17 14.91 -11.27
N LYS A 132 6.67 16.12 -11.02
CA LYS A 132 7.08 16.97 -9.88
C LYS A 132 6.90 16.30 -8.51
N PHE A 133 5.90 15.44 -8.35
CA PHE A 133 5.54 14.84 -7.06
C PHE A 133 5.93 13.36 -6.98
N LEU A 134 6.56 12.82 -8.02
CA LEU A 134 6.92 11.42 -8.11
C LEU A 134 7.82 10.97 -6.96
N GLU A 135 8.85 11.75 -6.63
CA GLU A 135 9.82 11.41 -5.61
C GLU A 135 9.21 11.39 -4.20
N SER A 136 8.43 12.42 -3.87
CA SER A 136 7.68 12.49 -2.61
C SER A 136 6.72 11.30 -2.48
N TYR A 137 5.97 11.00 -3.53
CA TYR A 137 5.06 9.86 -3.55
C TYR A 137 5.79 8.52 -3.32
N ILE A 138 6.91 8.30 -4.01
CA ILE A 138 7.71 7.07 -3.84
C ILE A 138 8.18 6.92 -2.39
N ASN A 139 8.67 8.01 -1.79
CA ASN A 139 9.14 7.99 -0.40
C ASN A 139 8.01 7.65 0.58
N THR A 140 6.83 8.25 0.42
CA THR A 140 5.64 7.91 1.22
C THR A 140 5.23 6.44 1.05
N VAL A 141 5.28 5.90 -0.17
CA VAL A 141 4.97 4.48 -0.41
C VAL A 141 5.99 3.57 0.26
N ILE A 142 7.28 3.93 0.27
CA ILE A 142 8.33 3.18 0.97
C ILE A 142 8.08 3.18 2.48
N GLU A 143 7.82 4.35 3.08
CA GLU A 143 7.56 4.48 4.52
C GLU A 143 6.31 3.71 4.95
N ASN A 144 5.20 3.86 4.23
CA ASN A 144 3.97 3.12 4.52
C ASN A 144 4.18 1.61 4.45
N THR A 145 4.96 1.14 3.47
CA THR A 145 5.26 -0.30 3.33
C THR A 145 6.16 -0.81 4.46
N ARG A 146 7.05 0.02 5.02
CA ARG A 146 7.86 -0.33 6.20
C ARG A 146 7.05 -0.32 7.50
N ASN A 147 6.13 0.62 7.66
CA ASN A 147 5.36 0.73 8.90
C ASN A 147 4.29 -0.37 9.00
N THR A 148 3.89 -0.95 7.87
CA THR A 148 2.91 -2.04 7.84
C THR A 148 3.53 -3.41 8.15
N TYR A 149 4.86 -3.58 8.01
CA TYR A 149 5.55 -4.89 8.10
C TYR A 149 6.95 -4.80 8.69
#